data_AF-A0A8T4LRV0-F1
#
_entry.id   AF-A0A8T4LRV0-F1
#
_cell.length_a   1.000
_cell.length_b   1.000
_cell.length_c   1.000
_cell.angle_alpha   90.00
_cell.angle_beta   90.00
_cell.angle_gamma   90.00
#
_symmetry.space_group_name_H-M   'P 1'
#
loop_
_entity.id
_entity.type
_entity.pdbx_description
1 polymer ?
#
loop_
_entity_poly.entity_id
_entity_poly.type
_entity_poly.pdbx_seq_one_letter_code
_entity_poly.pdbx_strand_id
1 'polypeptide(L)' 'MGMSKKDLTRKRANIKARIDELEPLVRRDPLKKHAQLHVELEKLKKELLEN' A
#
# COMPACT_ATOMS: atom_id res chain seq x y z
N MET A 1 -21.26 -6.84 12.35
CA MET A 1 -21.51 -5.54 11.69
C MET A 1 -20.45 -5.38 10.61
N GLY A 2 -20.83 -5.51 9.34
CA GLY A 2 -19.91 -5.37 8.20
C GLY A 2 -19.64 -3.90 7.88
N MET A 3 -18.45 -3.59 7.37
CA MET A 3 -18.10 -2.25 6.91
C MET A 3 -19.09 -1.74 5.85
N SER A 4 -19.44 -0.45 5.93
CA SER A 4 -20.23 0.19 4.88
C SER A 4 -19.44 0.25 3.58
N LYS A 5 -20.12 0.31 2.44
CA LYS A 5 -19.49 0.53 1.13
C LYS A 5 -18.56 1.76 1.15
N LYS A 6 -18.94 2.82 1.86
CA LYS A 6 -18.13 4.03 2.03
C LYS A 6 -16.83 3.78 2.81
N ASP A 7 -16.88 2.91 3.82
CA ASP A 7 -15.71 2.58 4.63
C ASP A 7 -14.71 1.75 3.84
N LEU A 8 -15.21 0.81 3.01
CA LEU A 8 -14.36 0.05 2.07
C LEU A 8 -13.69 0.98 1.05
N THR A 9 -14.42 1.95 0.50
CA THR A 9 -13.84 2.95 -0.42
C THR A 9 -12.76 3.78 0.27
N ARG A 10 -13.01 4.26 1.49
CA ARG A 10 -12.03 5.02 2.28
C ARG A 10 -10.78 4.20 2.58
N LYS A 11 -10.96 2.93 2.98
CA LYS A 11 -9.84 2.02 3.24
C LYS A 11 -8.98 1.83 1.98
N ARG A 12 -9.60 1.57 0.83
CA ARG A 12 -8.89 1.45 -0.46
C ARG A 12 -8.17 2.74 -0.85
N ALA A 13 -8.79 3.91 -0.64
CA ALA A 13 -8.16 5.20 -0.93
C ALA A 13 -6.92 5.45 -0.06
N ASN A 14 -7.00 5.13 1.24
CA ASN A 14 -5.87 5.25 2.15
C ASN A 14 -4.71 4.31 1.78
N ILE A 15 -5.02 3.07 1.39
CA ILE A 15 -4.00 2.11 0.91
C ILE A 15 -3.30 2.65 -0.35
N LYS A 16 -4.06 3.19 -1.31
CA LYS A 16 -3.48 3.79 -2.52
C LYS A 16 -2.56 4.98 -2.20
N ALA A 17 -3.02 5.90 -1.36
CA ALA A 17 -2.20 7.04 -0.94
C ALA A 17 -0.88 6.60 -0.30
N ARG A 18 -0.92 5.55 0.54
CA ARG A 18 0.27 4.97 1.17
C ARG A 18 1.22 4.32 0.15
N ILE A 19 0.68 3.68 -0.89
CA ILE A 19 1.49 3.13 -1.99
C ILE A 19 2.18 4.26 -2.77
N ASP A 20 1.47 5.35 -3.07
CA ASP A 20 2.01 6.50 -3.80
C ASP A 20 3.15 7.20 -3.02
N GLU A 21 3.09 7.19 -1.69
CA GLU A 21 4.19 7.67 -0.82
C GLU A 21 5.41 6.73 -0.86
N LEU A 22 5.18 5.41 -0.87
CA LEU A 22 6.23 4.40 -0.81
C LEU A 22 6.90 4.12 -2.16
N GLU A 23 6.18 4.21 -3.27
CA GLU A 23 6.73 3.98 -4.62
C GLU A 23 7.99 4.80 -4.95
N PRO A 24 8.03 6.14 -4.73
CA PRO A 24 9.23 6.92 -5.03
C PRO A 24 10.40 6.55 -4.10
N LEU A 25 10.14 6.14 -2.86
CA LEU A 25 11.18 5.70 -1.92
C LEU A 25 11.79 4.37 -2.34
N VAL A 26 10.94 3.40 -2.68
CA VAL A 26 11.31 2.08 -3.20
C VAL A 26 12.06 2.20 -4.53
N ARG A 27 11.61 3.09 -5.42
CA ARG A 27 12.26 3.34 -6.72
C ARG A 27 13.65 3.99 -6.58
N ARG A 28 13.84 4.80 -5.54
CA ARG A 28 15.14 5.40 -5.19
C ARG A 28 16.08 4.44 -4.46
N ASP A 29 15.56 3.32 -3.95
CA ASP A 29 16.34 2.25 -3.31
C ASP A 29 16.34 0.95 -4.14
N PRO A 30 17.03 0.94 -5.30
CA PRO A 30 17.12 -0.25 -6.15
C PRO A 30 17.94 -1.38 -5.51
N LEU A 31 18.77 -1.06 -4.50
CA LEU A 31 19.59 -2.03 -3.78
C LEU A 31 18.83 -2.70 -2.62
N LYS A 32 17.55 -2.36 -2.42
CA LYS A 32 16.72 -2.89 -1.33
C LYS A 32 17.38 -2.76 0.05
N LYS A 33 18.16 -1.69 0.26
CA LYS A 33 18.80 -1.42 1.56
C LYS A 33 17.74 -1.32 2.66
N HIS A 34 16.58 -0.79 2.32
CA HIS A 34 15.39 -0.74 3.15
C HIS A 34 14.38 -1.80 2.68
N ALA A 35 14.73 -3.07 2.85
CA ALA A 35 13.87 -4.20 2.50
C ALA A 35 12.45 -4.09 3.11
N GLN A 36 12.32 -3.45 4.28
CA GLN A 36 11.03 -3.18 4.93
C GLN A 36 10.08 -2.36 4.03
N LEU A 37 10.58 -1.33 3.32
CA LEU A 37 9.76 -0.50 2.43
C LEU A 37 9.25 -1.29 1.21
N HIS A 38 10.09 -2.19 0.69
CA HIS A 38 9.74 -3.07 -0.42
C HIS A 38 8.66 -4.08 0.00
N VAL A 39 8.83 -4.69 1.17
CA VAL A 39 7.87 -5.65 1.74
C VAL A 39 6.54 -4.97 2.07
N GLU A 40 6.58 -3.77 2.65
CA GLU A 40 5.38 -3.01 2.99
C GLU A 40 4.61 -2.58 1.73
N LEU A 41 5.32 -2.12 0.68
CA LEU A 41 4.71 -1.80 -0.60
C LEU A 41 4.07 -3.03 -1.27
N GLU A 42 4.73 -4.18 -1.26
CA GLU A 42 4.13 -5.43 -1.78
C GLU A 42 2.90 -5.86 -0.97
N LYS A 43 2.95 -5.73 0.36
CA LYS A 43 1.83 -6.07 1.24
C LYS A 43 0.62 -5.19 0.97
N LEU A 44 0.82 -3.87 0.86
CA LEU A 44 -0.26 -2.92 0.54
C LEU A 44 -0.83 -3.16 -0.86
N LYS A 45 0.00 -3.50 -1.85
CA LYS A 45 -0.46 -3.86 -3.20
C LYS A 45 -1.31 -5.13 -3.20
N LYS A 46 -0.94 -6.15 -2.42
CA LYS A 46 -1.76 -7.37 -2.24
C LYS A 46 -3.08 -7.06 -1.53
N GLU A 47 -3.05 -6.27 -0.46
CA GLU A 47 -4.26 -5.90 0.29
C GLU A 47 -5.26 -5.10 -0.56
N LEU A 48 -4.77 -4.29 -1.51
CA LEU A 48 -5.62 -3.58 -2.47
C LEU A 48 -6.28 -4.52 -3.50
N LEU A 49 -5.64 -5.66 -3.78
CA LEU A 49 -6.08 -6.63 -4.79
C LEU A 49 -7.11 -7.63 -4.21
N GLU A 50 -6.96 -7.97 -2.92
CA GLU A 50 -7.87 -8.86 -2.19
C GLU A 50 -9.13 -8.16 -1.67
N ASN A 51 -9.13 -6.82 -1.51
CA ASN A 51 -10.28 -6.03 -1.02
C ASN A 51 -11.07 -5.38 -2.14
#